data_AF-A0A227J3P9-F1
#
_entry.id   AF-A0A227J3P9-F1
#
_cell.length_a   1.000
_cell.length_b   1.000
_cell.length_c   1.000
_cell.angle_alpha   90.00
_cell.angle_beta   90.00
_cell.angle_gamma   90.00
#
_symmetry.space_group_name_H-M   'P 1'
#
loop_
_entity.id
_entity.type
_entity.pdbx_description
1 polymer ?
#
loop_
_entity_poly.entity_id
_entity_poly.type
_entity_poly.pdbx_seq_one_letter_code
_entity_poly.pdbx_strand_id
1 'polypeptide(L)'
;GELEESGIPASLVAKFLDERGIVVEKTGPYNLLFLFSIGIDKSKAMQLLRGLTEFKRGYDLNLTIKSFLPSLYNEDPSFYEGMRVQELAQAIHDLTKKYNLPELMYKAF
;
A
#
# COMPACT_ATOMS: atom_id res chain seq x y z
N GLY A 1 -16.10 11.37 7.51
CA GLY A 1 -15.47 10.26 6.77
C GLY A 1 -15.59 10.52 5.28
N GLU A 2 -15.08 11.68 4.86
CA GLU A 2 -15.07 12.06 3.45
C GLU A 2 -13.69 11.70 2.88
N LEU A 3 -13.65 11.26 1.61
CA LEU A 3 -12.41 10.88 0.95
C LEU A 3 -11.68 12.15 0.50
N GLU A 4 -10.47 12.37 1.01
CA GLU A 4 -9.60 13.47 0.60
C GLU A 4 -9.23 13.40 -0.89
N GLU A 5 -8.79 14.51 -1.50
CA GLU A 5 -8.45 14.59 -2.93
C GLU A 5 -7.40 13.57 -3.36
N SER A 6 -6.35 13.40 -2.55
CA SER A 6 -5.32 12.37 -2.72
C SER A 6 -5.37 11.36 -1.59
N GLY A 7 -4.82 10.17 -1.83
CA GLY A 7 -4.75 9.13 -0.82
C GLY A 7 -3.81 8.01 -1.23
N ILE A 8 -3.24 7.35 -0.22
CA ILE A 8 -2.38 6.17 -0.41
C ILE A 8 -3.22 4.95 -0.01
N PRO A 9 -3.63 4.10 -0.96
CA PRO A 9 -4.35 2.88 -0.65
C PRO A 9 -3.50 1.96 0.23
N ALA A 10 -4.13 1.34 1.23
CA ALA A 10 -3.42 0.41 2.12
C ALA A 10 -2.92 -0.83 1.38
N SER A 11 -3.56 -1.23 0.26
CA SER A 11 -3.09 -2.32 -0.61
C SER A 11 -1.69 -2.06 -1.18
N LEU A 12 -1.36 -0.81 -1.51
CA LEU A 12 -0.04 -0.44 -2.01
C LEU A 12 1.03 -0.60 -0.93
N VAL A 13 0.72 -0.16 0.28
CA VAL A 13 1.62 -0.29 1.44
C VAL A 13 1.79 -1.77 1.81
N ALA A 14 0.70 -2.54 1.80
CA ALA A 14 0.74 -3.97 2.10
C ALA A 14 1.66 -4.72 1.11
N LYS A 15 1.54 -4.45 -0.20
CA LYS A 15 2.40 -5.10 -1.20
C LYS A 15 3.88 -4.75 -1.02
N PHE A 16 4.18 -3.51 -0.64
CA PHE A 16 5.56 -3.08 -0.37
C PHE A 16 6.18 -3.73 0.87
N LEU A 17 5.38 -3.93 1.91
CA LEU A 17 5.79 -4.59 3.14
C LEU A 17 5.97 -6.11 2.92
N ASP A 18 5.11 -6.72 2.10
CA ASP A 18 5.18 -8.14 1.75
C ASP A 18 6.49 -8.48 1.02
N GLU A 19 6.93 -7.65 0.06
CA GLU A 19 8.25 -7.81 -0.61
C GLU A 19 9.44 -7.79 0.37
N ARG A 20 9.26 -7.23 1.57
CA ARG A 20 10.27 -7.15 2.64
C ARG A 20 10.07 -8.22 3.71
N GLY A 21 9.18 -9.18 3.49
CA GLY A 21 8.85 -10.27 4.41
C GLY A 21 8.02 -9.84 5.62
N ILE A 22 7.37 -8.67 5.56
CA ILE A 22 6.50 -8.17 6.63
C ILE A 22 5.06 -8.48 6.24
N VAL A 23 4.50 -9.51 6.88
CA VAL A 23 3.13 -9.95 6.63
C VAL A 23 2.12 -9.02 7.32
N VAL A 24 1.12 -8.57 6.57
CA VAL A 24 -0.02 -7.82 7.09
C VAL A 24 -1.19 -8.78 7.31
N GLU A 25 -1.80 -8.74 8.49
CA GLU A 25 -2.86 -9.69 8.90
C GLU A 25 -4.21 -9.35 8.25
N LYS A 26 -4.52 -8.06 8.16
CA LYS A 26 -5.72 -7.58 7.48
C LYS A 26 -5.46 -6.25 6.80
N THR A 27 -5.87 -6.15 5.55
CA THR A 27 -5.80 -4.92 4.74
C THR A 27 -7.22 -4.55 4.33
N GLY A 28 -7.67 -3.36 4.70
CA GLY A 28 -8.87 -2.75 4.10
C GLY A 28 -8.49 -1.62 3.14
N PRO A 29 -9.42 -0.71 2.79
CA PRO A 29 -9.14 0.34 1.82
C PRO A 29 -8.01 1.30 2.24
N TYR A 30 -8.02 1.74 3.51
CA TYR A 30 -7.04 2.68 4.07
C TYR A 30 -6.57 2.28 5.48
N ASN A 31 -6.70 1.01 5.85
CA ASN A 31 -6.24 0.49 7.14
C ASN A 31 -5.45 -0.81 6.98
N LEU A 32 -4.46 -0.97 7.86
CA LEU A 32 -3.61 -2.16 7.97
C LEU A 32 -3.69 -2.64 9.42
N LEU A 33 -3.81 -3.94 9.63
CA LEU A 33 -3.78 -4.56 10.94
C LEU A 33 -2.52 -5.42 11.08
N PHE A 34 -1.81 -5.23 12.18
CA PHE A 34 -0.67 -6.04 12.59
C PHE A 34 -0.94 -6.67 13.95
N LEU A 35 -0.70 -7.97 14.09
CA LEU A 35 -0.84 -8.68 15.35
C LEU A 35 0.51 -8.76 16.08
N PHE A 36 0.66 -7.99 17.15
CA PHE A 36 1.81 -8.08 18.05
C PHE A 36 1.59 -9.23 19.04
N SER A 37 1.85 -10.45 18.58
CA SER A 37 1.79 -11.67 19.41
C SER A 37 3.10 -11.90 20.17
N ILE A 38 3.11 -12.90 21.06
CA ILE A 38 4.30 -13.31 21.84
C ILE A 38 5.51 -13.63 20.92
N GLY A 39 5.28 -14.03 19.66
CA GLY A 39 6.31 -14.32 18.67
C GLY A 39 6.89 -13.09 17.94
N ILE A 40 6.41 -11.88 18.25
CA ILE A 40 6.96 -10.62 17.74
C ILE A 40 7.94 -10.06 18.75
N ASP A 41 9.21 -10.02 18.36
CA ASP A 41 10.27 -9.40 19.15
C ASP A 41 10.49 -7.94 18.74
N LYS A 42 11.36 -7.25 19.48
CA LYS A 42 11.74 -5.87 19.18
C LYS A 42 12.39 -5.73 17.80
N SER A 43 13.06 -6.77 17.30
CA SER A 43 13.69 -6.77 15.97
C SER A 43 12.64 -6.68 14.87
N LYS A 44 11.60 -7.52 14.92
CA LYS A 44 10.48 -7.49 13.96
C LYS A 44 9.70 -6.17 14.01
N ALA A 45 9.46 -5.64 15.21
CA ALA A 45 8.82 -4.34 15.35
C ALA A 45 9.66 -3.20 14.71
N MET A 46 10.98 -3.23 14.89
CA MET A 46 11.90 -2.28 14.24
C MET A 46 11.97 -2.47 12.72
N GLN A 47 11.90 -3.71 12.21
CA GLN A 47 11.81 -3.98 10.79
C GLN A 47 10.53 -3.38 10.18
N LEU A 48 9.38 -3.51 10.84
CA LEU A 48 8.13 -2.87 10.42
C LEU A 48 8.28 -1.34 10.36
N LEU A 49 8.78 -0.72 11.43
CA LEU A 49 8.97 0.73 11.48
C LEU A 49 9.91 1.22 10.37
N ARG A 50 11.00 0.49 10.14
CA ARG A 50 11.94 0.78 9.05
C ARG A 50 11.26 0.63 7.68
N GLY A 51 10.51 -0.44 7.47
CA GLY A 51 9.76 -0.68 6.24
C GLY A 51 8.77 0.45 5.93
N LEU A 52 8.02 0.92 6.92
CA LEU A 52 7.11 2.06 6.78
C LEU A 52 7.85 3.37 6.47
N THR A 53 9.00 3.59 7.09
CA THR A 53 9.84 4.78 6.85
C THR A 53 10.44 4.75 5.44
N GLU A 54 10.90 3.58 4.99
CA GLU A 54 11.40 3.38 3.63
C GLU A 54 10.29 3.52 2.58
N PHE A 55 9.09 3.02 2.87
CA PHE A 55 7.91 3.23 2.02
C PHE A 55 7.66 4.72 1.84
N LYS A 56 7.55 5.48 2.95
CA LYS A 56 7.33 6.92 2.90
C LYS A 56 8.41 7.63 2.09
N ARG A 57 9.69 7.30 2.34
CA ARG A 57 10.81 7.91 1.61
C ARG A 57 10.74 7.64 0.11
N GLY A 58 10.44 6.41 -0.31
CA GLY A 58 10.33 6.08 -1.73
C GLY A 58 9.09 6.69 -2.39
N TYR A 59 7.99 6.82 -1.64
CA TYR A 59 6.80 7.54 -2.07
C TYR A 59 7.07 9.04 -2.27
N ASP A 60 7.73 9.69 -1.31
CA ASP A 60 8.08 11.11 -1.36
C ASP A 60 9.06 11.41 -2.50
N LEU A 61 9.97 10.50 -2.81
CA LEU A 61 10.89 10.58 -3.96
C LEU A 61 10.21 10.28 -5.31
N ASN A 62 8.94 9.88 -5.29
CA ASN A 62 8.15 9.50 -6.46
C ASN A 62 8.86 8.50 -7.38
N LEU A 63 9.40 7.43 -6.77
CA LEU A 63 10.15 6.39 -7.47
C LEU A 63 9.27 5.67 -8.52
N THR A 64 9.91 5.11 -9.54
CA THR A 64 9.23 4.28 -10.55
C THR A 64 8.79 2.96 -9.94
N ILE A 65 7.68 2.38 -10.43
CA ILE A 65 7.19 1.08 -9.95
C ILE A 65 8.27 -0.01 -10.06
N LYS A 66 9.05 0.01 -11.15
CA LYS A 66 10.20 -0.88 -11.34
C LYS A 66 11.21 -0.88 -10.17
N SER A 67 11.47 0.29 -9.59
CA SER A 67 12.42 0.43 -8.47
C SER A 67 11.77 0.31 -7.09
N PHE A 68 10.48 0.66 -6.99
CA PHE A 68 9.74 0.70 -5.74
C PHE A 68 9.08 -0.63 -5.38
N LEU A 69 8.51 -1.31 -6.39
CA LEU A 69 7.79 -2.59 -6.30
C LEU A 69 8.18 -3.49 -7.49
N PRO A 70 9.40 -4.04 -7.53
CA PRO A 70 9.87 -4.88 -8.63
C PRO A 70 9.02 -6.13 -8.85
N SER A 71 8.42 -6.72 -7.81
CA SER A 71 7.54 -7.89 -7.98
C SER A 71 6.27 -7.52 -8.74
N LEU A 72 5.66 -6.37 -8.42
CA LEU A 72 4.49 -5.84 -9.13
C LEU A 72 4.84 -5.48 -10.57
N TYR A 73 5.99 -4.83 -10.79
CA TYR A 73 6.45 -4.51 -12.14
C TYR A 73 6.62 -5.78 -13.00
N ASN A 74 7.12 -6.87 -12.41
CA ASN A 74 7.33 -8.12 -13.14
C ASN A 74 6.03 -8.86 -13.50
N GLU A 75 4.89 -8.52 -12.88
CA GLU A 75 3.59 -9.10 -13.26
C GLU A 75 3.12 -8.58 -14.62
N ASP A 76 3.30 -7.29 -14.90
CA ASP A 76 3.05 -6.67 -16.21
C ASP A 76 4.02 -5.51 -16.48
N PRO A 77 5.23 -5.80 -17.00
CA PRO A 77 6.23 -4.78 -17.25
C PRO A 77 5.76 -3.71 -18.25
N SER A 78 4.93 -4.08 -19.22
CA SER A 78 4.43 -3.15 -20.24
C SER A 78 3.44 -2.15 -19.67
N PHE A 79 2.56 -2.59 -18.76
CA PHE A 79 1.61 -1.69 -18.09
C PHE A 79 2.30 -0.74 -17.10
N TYR A 80 3.29 -1.24 -16.36
CA TYR A 80 4.00 -0.45 -15.33
C TYR A 80 5.23 0.31 -15.84
N GLU A 81 5.56 0.23 -17.13
CA GLU A 81 6.71 0.92 -17.71
C GLU A 81 6.58 2.44 -17.57
N GLY A 82 7.59 3.07 -16.99
CA GLY A 82 7.61 4.52 -16.75
C GLY A 82 6.66 5.02 -15.66
N MET A 83 5.76 4.19 -15.15
CA MET A 83 4.79 4.55 -14.12
C MET A 83 5.48 4.83 -12.78
N ARG A 84 5.01 5.87 -12.08
CA ARG A 84 5.50 6.25 -10.75
C ARG A 84 4.55 5.85 -9.63
N VAL A 85 5.10 5.72 -8.42
CA VAL A 85 4.37 5.29 -7.24
C VAL A 85 3.19 6.22 -6.88
N GLN A 86 3.36 7.54 -7.02
CA GLN A 86 2.28 8.49 -6.73
C GLN A 86 1.15 8.40 -7.75
N GLU A 87 1.48 8.16 -9.03
CA GLU A 87 0.48 7.98 -10.10
C GLU A 87 -0.34 6.71 -9.85
N LEU A 88 0.31 5.62 -9.48
CA LEU A 88 -0.37 4.37 -9.14
C LEU A 88 -1.28 4.55 -7.91
N ALA A 89 -0.79 5.20 -6.86
CA ALA A 89 -1.58 5.46 -5.66
C ALA A 89 -2.83 6.29 -5.98
N GLN A 90 -2.67 7.36 -6.74
CA GLN A 90 -3.78 8.21 -7.15
C GLN A 90 -4.76 7.47 -8.06
N ALA A 91 -4.29 6.68 -9.02
CA ALA A 91 -5.16 5.89 -9.90
C ALA A 91 -6.06 4.92 -9.11
N ILE A 92 -5.51 4.22 -8.11
CA ILE A 92 -6.28 3.32 -7.24
C ILE A 92 -7.23 4.12 -6.34
N HIS A 93 -6.80 5.27 -5.83
CA HIS A 93 -7.65 6.17 -5.02
C HIS A 93 -8.85 6.69 -5.81
N ASP A 94 -8.62 7.13 -7.04
CA ASP A 94 -9.65 7.64 -7.94
C ASP A 94 -10.64 6.55 -8.33
N LEU A 95 -10.17 5.31 -8.54
CA LEU A 95 -11.06 4.15 -8.72
C LEU A 95 -11.91 3.91 -7.48
N THR A 96 -11.32 4.00 -6.29
CA THR A 96 -12.04 3.80 -5.01
C THR A 96 -13.15 4.83 -4.82
N LYS A 97 -12.86 6.10 -5.14
CA LYS A 97 -13.86 7.18 -5.19
C LYS A 97 -14.94 6.95 -6.24
N LYS A 98 -14.53 6.61 -7.47
CA LYS A 98 -15.45 6.43 -8.61
C LYS A 98 -16.47 5.32 -8.35
N TYR A 99 -16.03 4.22 -7.75
CA TYR A 99 -16.92 3.11 -7.41
C TYR A 99 -17.64 3.30 -6.08
N ASN A 100 -17.37 4.39 -5.34
CA ASN A 100 -17.97 4.70 -4.05
C ASN A 100 -17.98 3.48 -3.11
N LEU A 101 -16.87 2.73 -3.13
CA LEU A 101 -16.71 1.45 -2.43
C LEU A 101 -17.10 1.51 -0.94
N PRO A 102 -16.77 2.57 -0.18
CA PRO A 102 -17.17 2.66 1.22
C PRO A 102 -18.69 2.67 1.41
N GLU A 103 -19.43 3.36 0.54
CA GLU A 103 -20.89 3.47 0.65
C GLU A 103 -21.59 2.19 0.20
N LEU A 104 -21.09 1.53 -0.85
CA LEU A 104 -21.58 0.22 -1.28
C LEU A 104 -21.35 -0.86 -0.23
N MET A 105 -20.16 -0.89 0.38
CA MET A 105 -19.88 -1.82 1.48
C MET A 105 -20.76 -1.54 2.70
N TYR A 106 -21.00 -0.27 3.05
CA TYR A 106 -21.89 0.08 4.15
C TYR A 106 -23.35 -0.30 3.88
N LYS A 107 -23.83 -0.20 2.62
CA LYS A 107 -25.20 -0.59 2.25
C LYS A 107 -25.41 -2.10 2.15
N ALA A 108 -24.34 -2.87 1.97
CA ALA A 108 -24.42 -4.33 1.78
C ALA A 108 -24.48 -5.12 3.09
N PHE A 109 -24.18 -4.49 4.24
CA PHE A 109 -24.15 -5.10 5.57
C PHE A 109 -24.98 -4.28 6.57
#